data_AF-A0A972CM70-F1
#
_entry.id   AF-A0A972CM70-F1
#
_cell.length_a   1.000
_cell.length_b   1.000
_cell.length_c   1.000
_cell.angle_alpha   90.00
_cell.angle_beta   90.00
_cell.angle_gamma   90.00
#
_symmetry.space_group_name_H-M   'P 1'
#
loop_
_entity.id
_entity.type
_entity.pdbx_description
1 polymer ?
#
loop_
_entity_poly.entity_id
_entity_poly.type
_entity_poly.pdbx_seq_one_letter_code
_entity_poly.pdbx_strand_id
1 'polypeptide(L)'
;MGLPRISINISKIAHNFQSIRAKCREYGVALTGVVKGVAGDLKVVAALVDAGMEELGDSRIENLERYRGFSGIKRVLLRLPGIRMLERAVRCAEISLNSEPETIAALDRFGAGHRIMLMLDLGDRREGVLETEIIDLARFCRELKNIRIIGLGANFSCFAGVKPTPEKLNTLANIAAFLKEELQSPIEYVSGGNSSSLPLLYSGALPSGINHLRIGEGILLGRETLTGRILPDLYGDAFVVEAETLQCRWKPATADGEIGWDAFGRKPEIPEIPDGYRILVNLGQQDCPLPGLTSLDPEIRILGGSSDYLVLAAPKKLKIGTGIRFLPNYWGLLSLMTSPYVQKCYLY
;
A
#
# COMPACT_ATOMS: atom_id res chain seq x y z
N MET A 1 -22.02 -12.14 -15.36
CA MET A 1 -20.85 -12.23 -14.45
C MET A 1 -21.38 -12.07 -13.04
N GLY A 2 -20.78 -12.75 -12.06
CA GLY A 2 -21.26 -12.72 -10.67
C GLY A 2 -20.88 -11.42 -9.97
N LEU A 3 -21.66 -11.05 -8.95
CA LEU A 3 -21.35 -10.01 -7.97
C LEU A 3 -21.19 -10.70 -6.59
N PRO A 4 -20.38 -10.16 -5.66
CA PRO A 4 -19.61 -8.92 -5.79
C PRO A 4 -18.35 -9.07 -6.65
N ARG A 5 -17.92 -7.98 -7.28
CA ARG A 5 -16.71 -7.93 -8.11
C ARG A 5 -15.94 -6.63 -7.95
N ILE A 6 -14.64 -6.68 -8.19
CA ILE A 6 -13.76 -5.52 -8.36
C ILE A 6 -13.33 -5.44 -9.83
N SER A 7 -13.64 -4.31 -10.46
CA SER A 7 -13.16 -3.95 -11.79
C SER A 7 -11.81 -3.25 -11.67
N ILE A 8 -10.82 -3.74 -12.41
CA ILE A 8 -9.42 -3.31 -12.36
C ILE A 8 -9.07 -2.77 -13.75
N ASN A 9 -8.92 -1.46 -13.87
CA ASN A 9 -8.54 -0.80 -15.11
C ASN A 9 -7.01 -0.76 -15.25
N ILE A 10 -6.50 -1.62 -16.12
CA ILE A 10 -5.07 -1.84 -16.34
C ILE A 10 -4.40 -0.61 -16.95
N SER A 11 -5.03 0.02 -17.95
CA SER A 11 -4.49 1.21 -18.60
C SER A 11 -4.37 2.40 -17.65
N LYS A 12 -5.32 2.59 -16.73
CA LYS A 12 -5.25 3.62 -15.69
C LYS A 12 -4.11 3.37 -14.70
N ILE A 13 -3.88 2.12 -14.29
CA ILE A 13 -2.77 1.77 -13.41
C ILE A 13 -1.41 2.02 -14.11
N ALA A 14 -1.30 1.61 -15.37
CA ALA A 14 -0.11 1.85 -16.17
C ALA A 14 0.17 3.36 -16.36
N HIS A 15 -0.86 4.13 -16.68
CA HIS A 15 -0.78 5.60 -16.76
C HIS A 15 -0.29 6.22 -15.45
N ASN A 16 -0.90 5.85 -14.33
CA ASN A 16 -0.51 6.36 -13.02
C ASN A 16 0.98 6.09 -12.72
N PHE A 17 1.43 4.87 -12.99
CA PHE A 17 2.83 4.51 -12.84
C PHE A 17 3.75 5.34 -13.74
N GLN A 18 3.41 5.50 -15.02
CA GLN A 18 4.22 6.26 -15.97
C GLN A 18 4.32 7.74 -15.58
N SER A 19 3.21 8.35 -15.15
CA SER A 19 3.17 9.73 -14.66
C SER A 19 4.03 9.92 -13.42
N ILE A 20 3.90 9.05 -12.42
CA ILE A 20 4.75 9.11 -11.21
C ILE A 20 6.22 8.89 -11.55
N ARG A 21 6.53 7.92 -12.41
CA ARG A 21 7.91 7.66 -12.85
C ARG A 21 8.50 8.85 -13.58
N ALA A 22 7.75 9.50 -14.46
CA ALA A 22 8.17 10.72 -15.16
C ALA A 22 8.48 11.83 -14.14
N LYS A 23 7.61 12.03 -13.15
CA LYS A 23 7.85 12.99 -12.07
C LYS A 23 9.09 12.64 -11.24
N CYS A 24 9.29 11.39 -10.85
CA CYS A 24 10.50 10.98 -10.15
C CYS A 24 11.77 11.25 -10.98
N ARG A 25 11.75 10.97 -12.30
CA ARG A 25 12.88 11.21 -13.21
C ARG A 25 13.25 12.69 -13.33
N GLU A 26 12.27 13.59 -13.31
CA GLU A 26 12.49 15.05 -13.31
C GLU A 26 13.41 15.50 -12.15
N TYR A 27 13.30 14.83 -10.98
CA TYR A 27 14.08 15.14 -9.78
C TYR A 27 15.25 14.16 -9.55
N GLY A 28 15.58 13.30 -10.52
CA GLY A 28 16.65 12.31 -10.36
C GLY A 28 16.37 11.23 -9.30
N VAL A 29 15.10 10.95 -9.03
CA VAL A 29 14.64 9.98 -8.03
C VAL A 29 14.36 8.63 -8.68
N ALA A 30 14.97 7.56 -8.18
CA ALA A 30 14.65 6.18 -8.52
C ALA A 30 13.34 5.73 -7.86
N LEU A 31 12.64 4.78 -8.49
CA LEU A 31 11.30 4.37 -8.08
C LEU A 31 11.20 2.85 -7.95
N THR A 32 10.91 2.35 -6.74
CA THR A 32 10.32 1.02 -6.56
C THR A 32 8.79 1.12 -6.72
N GLY A 33 8.22 0.39 -7.68
CA GLY A 33 6.79 0.20 -7.81
C GLY A 33 6.25 -0.81 -6.80
N VAL A 34 5.49 -0.37 -5.81
CA VAL A 34 4.99 -1.23 -4.73
C VAL A 34 3.65 -1.86 -5.09
N VAL A 35 3.64 -3.18 -5.26
CA VAL A 35 2.50 -3.96 -5.79
C VAL A 35 1.77 -4.80 -4.73
N LYS A 36 2.17 -4.72 -3.45
CA LYS A 36 1.53 -5.50 -2.37
C LYS A 36 0.01 -5.32 -2.26
N GLY A 37 -0.52 -4.18 -2.72
CA GLY A 37 -1.96 -3.86 -2.72
C GLY A 37 -2.78 -4.71 -3.69
N VAL A 38 -2.15 -5.37 -4.67
CA VAL A 38 -2.83 -6.26 -5.63
C VAL A 38 -2.63 -7.75 -5.33
N ALA A 39 -2.05 -8.11 -4.18
CA ALA A 39 -2.00 -9.48 -3.66
C ALA A 39 -1.52 -10.56 -4.66
N GLY A 40 -0.43 -10.29 -5.39
CA GLY A 40 0.13 -11.26 -6.34
C GLY A 40 -0.54 -11.28 -7.71
N ASP A 41 -1.38 -10.30 -8.05
CA ASP A 41 -2.05 -10.23 -9.34
C ASP A 41 -1.06 -10.03 -10.51
N LEU A 42 -0.84 -11.10 -11.27
CA LEU A 42 0.13 -11.11 -12.36
C LEU A 42 -0.27 -10.23 -13.53
N LYS A 43 -1.57 -9.93 -13.74
CA LYS A 43 -2.00 -9.08 -14.85
C LYS A 43 -1.68 -7.62 -14.58
N VAL A 44 -1.89 -7.17 -13.35
CA VAL A 44 -1.49 -5.81 -12.94
C VAL A 44 0.03 -5.68 -12.98
N VAL A 45 0.78 -6.66 -12.47
CA VAL A 45 2.24 -6.61 -12.49
C VAL A 45 2.78 -6.63 -13.92
N ALA A 46 2.25 -7.48 -14.80
CA ALA A 46 2.64 -7.51 -16.21
C ALA A 46 2.46 -6.12 -16.87
N ALA A 47 1.32 -5.48 -16.67
CA ALA A 47 1.07 -4.15 -17.22
C ALA A 47 2.03 -3.07 -16.69
N LEU A 48 2.40 -3.14 -15.41
CA LEU A 48 3.40 -2.23 -14.85
C LEU A 48 4.79 -2.50 -15.42
N VAL A 49 5.17 -3.76 -15.63
CA VAL A 49 6.41 -4.16 -16.30
C VAL A 49 6.43 -3.67 -17.74
N ASP A 50 5.35 -3.87 -18.50
CA ASP A 50 5.21 -3.39 -19.88
C ASP A 50 5.25 -1.85 -19.96
N ALA A 51 4.74 -1.17 -18.92
CA ALA A 51 4.86 0.27 -18.77
C ALA A 51 6.29 0.74 -18.41
N GLY A 52 7.21 -0.20 -18.17
CA GLY A 52 8.64 -0.02 -17.91
C GLY A 52 9.00 0.08 -16.42
N MET A 53 8.28 -0.63 -15.55
CA MET A 53 8.72 -0.86 -14.18
C MET A 53 10.03 -1.65 -14.19
N GLU A 54 11.05 -1.17 -13.47
CA GLU A 54 12.38 -1.80 -13.40
C GLU A 54 12.64 -2.44 -12.03
N GLU A 55 11.94 -1.96 -11.00
CA GLU A 55 12.02 -2.45 -9.64
C GLU A 55 10.62 -2.51 -9.02
N LEU A 56 10.26 -3.68 -8.48
CA LEU A 56 8.98 -3.94 -7.82
C LEU A 56 9.18 -4.25 -6.34
N GLY A 57 8.25 -3.80 -5.51
CA GLY A 57 8.24 -4.04 -4.06
C GLY A 57 7.00 -4.78 -3.60
N ASP A 58 7.17 -5.81 -2.77
CA ASP A 58 6.07 -6.51 -2.10
C ASP A 58 6.45 -6.86 -0.66
N SER A 59 5.46 -7.04 0.21
CA SER A 59 5.66 -7.43 1.61
C SER A 59 5.52 -8.94 1.83
N ARG A 60 5.04 -9.69 0.84
CA ARG A 60 4.81 -11.14 0.92
C ARG A 60 5.79 -11.89 0.03
N ILE A 61 6.51 -12.85 0.63
CA ILE A 61 7.42 -13.73 -0.10
C ILE A 61 6.65 -14.55 -1.13
N GLU A 62 5.44 -14.98 -0.79
CA GLU A 62 4.54 -15.72 -1.67
C GLU A 62 4.24 -14.95 -2.96
N ASN A 63 4.08 -13.63 -2.87
CA ASN A 63 3.88 -12.78 -4.04
C ASN A 63 5.17 -12.66 -4.85
N LEU A 64 6.30 -12.39 -4.19
CA LEU A 64 7.61 -12.29 -4.86
C LEU A 64 8.02 -13.57 -5.59
N GLU A 65 7.66 -14.74 -5.06
CA GLU A 65 7.86 -16.04 -5.70
C GLU A 65 7.05 -16.14 -7.00
N ARG A 66 5.81 -15.62 -7.03
CA ARG A 66 4.97 -15.58 -8.24
C ARG A 66 5.53 -14.64 -9.31
N TYR A 67 6.23 -13.58 -8.92
CA TYR A 67 6.78 -12.59 -9.85
C TYR A 67 8.11 -13.03 -10.51
N ARG A 68 8.64 -14.21 -10.18
CA ARG A 68 9.89 -14.76 -10.76
C ARG A 68 9.88 -14.86 -12.28
N GLY A 69 8.71 -14.96 -12.91
CA GLY A 69 8.58 -15.02 -14.36
C GLY A 69 8.87 -13.69 -15.08
N PHE A 70 8.90 -12.56 -14.37
CA PHE A 70 9.21 -11.26 -14.96
C PHE A 70 10.73 -11.03 -14.97
N SER A 71 11.36 -11.33 -16.11
CA SER A 71 12.80 -11.15 -16.30
C SER A 71 13.21 -9.68 -16.26
N GLY A 72 14.39 -9.39 -15.70
CA GLY A 72 14.96 -8.04 -15.70
C GLY A 72 14.39 -7.09 -14.63
N ILE A 73 13.47 -7.57 -13.79
CA ILE A 73 12.87 -6.78 -12.72
C ILE A 73 13.53 -7.08 -11.38
N LYS A 74 14.04 -6.04 -10.72
CA LYS A 74 14.53 -6.14 -9.33
C LYS A 74 13.34 -6.28 -8.39
N ARG A 75 13.42 -7.21 -7.45
CA ARG A 75 12.37 -7.48 -6.46
C ARG A 75 12.86 -7.09 -5.07
N VAL A 76 12.06 -6.26 -4.41
CA VAL A 76 12.34 -5.72 -3.08
C VAL A 76 11.36 -6.32 -2.09
N LEU A 77 11.89 -7.03 -1.09
CA LEU A 77 11.11 -7.45 0.06
C LEU A 77 10.98 -6.29 1.06
N LEU A 78 9.79 -5.71 1.12
CA LEU A 78 9.49 -4.53 1.93
C LEU A 78 9.32 -4.84 3.42
N ARG A 79 8.80 -6.03 3.74
CA ARG A 79 8.61 -6.47 5.13
C ARG A 79 9.88 -7.13 5.61
N LEU A 80 10.34 -6.80 6.82
CA LEU A 80 11.46 -7.48 7.45
C LEU A 80 11.24 -9.01 7.40
N PRO A 81 12.17 -9.78 6.84
CA PRO A 81 12.01 -11.22 6.75
C PRO A 81 12.15 -11.84 8.14
N GLY A 82 11.21 -12.73 8.50
CA GLY A 82 11.40 -13.55 9.69
C GLY A 82 12.55 -14.54 9.50
N ILE A 83 13.27 -14.88 10.58
CA ILE A 83 14.45 -15.77 10.55
C ILE A 83 14.17 -17.10 9.83
N ARG A 84 12.98 -17.68 10.00
CA ARG A 84 12.59 -18.96 9.39
C ARG A 84 12.35 -18.87 7.88
N MET A 85 12.31 -17.66 7.33
CA MET A 85 11.96 -17.39 5.94
C MET A 85 13.14 -16.84 5.13
N LEU A 86 14.31 -16.69 5.73
CA LEU A 86 15.45 -16.02 5.10
C LEU A 86 15.90 -16.71 3.82
N GLU A 87 15.96 -18.04 3.81
CA GLU A 87 16.30 -18.80 2.60
C GLU A 87 15.30 -18.52 1.47
N ARG A 88 13.99 -18.45 1.77
CA ARG A 88 12.99 -18.10 0.77
C ARG A 88 13.14 -16.65 0.30
N ALA A 89 13.40 -15.74 1.24
CA ALA A 89 13.58 -14.32 0.98
C ALA A 89 14.75 -14.05 0.01
N VAL A 90 15.94 -14.59 0.28
CA VAL A 90 17.13 -14.38 -0.57
C VAL A 90 16.96 -14.98 -1.97
N ARG A 91 16.16 -16.04 -2.12
CA ARG A 91 15.88 -16.64 -3.43
C ARG A 91 14.86 -15.85 -4.27
N CYS A 92 13.96 -15.09 -3.63
CA CYS A 92 12.87 -14.39 -4.33
C CYS A 92 13.03 -12.88 -4.42
N ALA A 93 13.95 -12.29 -3.67
CA ALA A 93 14.19 -10.86 -3.61
C ALA A 93 15.68 -10.57 -3.76
N GLU A 94 16.02 -9.64 -4.65
CA GLU A 94 17.37 -9.12 -4.81
C GLU A 94 17.72 -8.13 -3.69
N ILE A 95 16.72 -7.47 -3.10
CA ILE A 95 16.87 -6.50 -2.02
C ILE A 95 15.89 -6.82 -0.88
N SER A 96 16.30 -6.72 0.38
CA SER A 96 15.37 -6.70 1.51
C SER A 96 15.60 -5.52 2.46
N LEU A 97 14.50 -5.01 3.02
CA LEU A 97 14.54 -3.98 4.07
C LEU A 97 14.80 -4.65 5.41
N ASN A 98 15.78 -4.15 6.18
CA ASN A 98 16.13 -4.71 7.49
C ASN A 98 16.53 -3.62 8.49
N SER A 99 16.37 -3.92 9.77
CA SER A 99 16.89 -3.10 10.87
C SER A 99 17.40 -3.92 12.05
N GLU A 100 17.07 -5.21 12.12
CA GLU A 100 17.41 -6.08 13.26
C GLU A 100 18.78 -6.76 13.06
N PRO A 101 19.78 -6.54 13.93
CA PRO A 101 21.10 -7.15 13.83
C PRO A 101 21.07 -8.68 13.69
N GLU A 102 20.22 -9.38 14.45
CA GLU A 102 20.12 -10.84 14.44
C GLU A 102 19.62 -11.37 13.09
N THR A 103 18.68 -10.65 12.48
CA THR A 103 18.16 -11.00 11.16
C THR A 103 19.22 -10.77 10.09
N ILE A 104 19.95 -9.66 10.18
CA ILE A 104 21.05 -9.31 9.27
C ILE A 104 22.21 -10.33 9.40
N ALA A 105 22.58 -10.71 10.63
CA ALA A 105 23.57 -11.74 10.91
C ALA A 105 23.17 -13.10 10.30
N ALA A 106 21.88 -13.42 10.38
CA ALA A 106 21.35 -14.64 9.80
C ALA A 106 21.34 -14.57 8.27
N LEU A 107 20.99 -13.42 7.67
CA LEU A 107 21.10 -13.20 6.22
C LEU A 107 22.53 -13.37 5.72
N ASP A 108 23.53 -12.90 6.48
CA ASP A 108 24.94 -13.10 6.13
C ASP A 108 25.32 -14.57 6.01
N ARG A 109 24.68 -15.47 6.75
CA ARG A 109 24.93 -16.92 6.61
C ARG A 109 24.28 -17.56 5.38
N PHE A 110 23.18 -16.98 4.88
CA PHE A 110 22.36 -17.59 3.82
C PHE A 110 22.49 -16.91 2.45
N GLY A 111 22.81 -15.61 2.42
CA GLY A 111 22.66 -14.76 1.24
C GLY A 111 23.99 -14.24 0.73
N ALA A 112 24.75 -15.06 0.02
CA ALA A 112 25.92 -14.59 -0.72
C ALA A 112 25.50 -13.54 -1.77
N GLY A 113 25.92 -12.29 -1.57
CA GLY A 113 25.59 -11.13 -2.39
C GLY A 113 24.22 -10.49 -2.13
N HIS A 114 23.48 -10.92 -1.09
CA HIS A 114 22.14 -10.36 -0.84
C HIS A 114 22.22 -8.88 -0.45
N ARG A 115 21.39 -8.03 -1.06
CA ARG A 115 21.45 -6.58 -0.87
C ARG A 115 20.45 -6.16 0.21
N ILE A 116 20.91 -5.32 1.13
CA ILE A 116 20.12 -4.85 2.26
C ILE A 116 20.01 -3.33 2.22
N MET A 117 18.79 -2.84 2.41
CA MET A 117 18.54 -1.44 2.74
C MET A 117 18.21 -1.36 4.23
N LEU A 118 19.03 -0.62 4.98
CA LEU A 118 18.79 -0.38 6.39
C LEU A 118 17.58 0.53 6.58
N MET A 119 16.76 0.25 7.59
CA MET A 119 15.60 1.06 7.92
C MET A 119 15.88 1.91 9.17
N LEU A 120 15.51 3.18 9.08
CA LEU A 120 15.60 4.17 10.15
C LEU A 120 14.20 4.62 10.55
N ASP A 121 13.92 4.59 11.85
CA ASP A 121 12.70 5.15 12.40
C ASP A 121 12.85 6.66 12.65
N LEU A 122 12.16 7.45 11.83
CA LEU A 122 12.08 8.91 11.98
C LEU A 122 10.75 9.35 12.62
N GLY A 123 10.13 8.49 13.42
CA GLY A 123 9.00 8.81 14.29
C GLY A 123 7.72 8.04 14.00
N ASP A 124 7.64 7.24 12.91
CA ASP A 124 6.46 6.41 12.66
C ASP A 124 6.34 5.25 13.67
N ARG A 125 7.43 4.93 14.40
CA ARG A 125 7.52 3.91 15.45
C ARG A 125 7.14 2.49 14.98
N ARG A 126 7.31 2.21 13.68
CA ARG A 126 6.87 0.97 13.03
C ARG A 126 8.02 -0.03 12.82
N GLU A 127 9.05 0.40 12.10
CA GLU A 127 10.29 -0.35 11.85
C GLU A 127 11.46 0.61 11.73
N GLY A 128 12.66 0.05 11.82
CA GLY A 128 13.89 0.81 11.77
C GLY A 128 14.48 1.02 13.15
N VAL A 129 15.80 1.18 13.18
CA VAL A 129 16.51 1.60 14.38
C VAL A 129 16.38 3.10 14.58
N LEU A 130 16.66 3.59 15.79
CA LEU A 130 16.72 5.02 16.05
C LEU A 130 17.99 5.64 15.46
N GLU A 131 17.98 6.96 15.31
CA GLU A 131 19.14 7.74 14.86
C GLU A 131 20.39 7.49 15.72
N THR A 132 20.20 7.23 17.02
CA THR A 132 21.29 6.93 17.95
C THR A 132 21.92 5.54 17.76
N GLU A 133 21.24 4.63 17.07
CA GLU A 133 21.63 3.22 16.95
C GLU A 133 22.17 2.89 15.56
N ILE A 134 21.88 3.73 14.56
CA ILE A 134 22.18 3.44 13.15
C ILE A 134 23.69 3.29 12.87
N ILE A 135 24.53 4.03 13.59
CA ILE A 135 25.99 3.95 13.43
C ILE A 135 26.52 2.62 13.98
N ASP A 136 26.03 2.18 15.13
CA ASP A 136 26.44 0.90 15.71
C ASP A 136 25.95 -0.28 14.85
N LEU A 137 24.72 -0.18 14.32
CA LEU A 137 24.22 -1.14 13.34
C LEU A 137 25.09 -1.19 12.08
N ALA A 138 25.53 -0.03 11.58
CA ALA A 138 26.41 0.05 10.41
C ALA A 138 27.77 -0.58 10.67
N ARG A 139 28.39 -0.30 11.82
CA ARG A 139 29.65 -0.94 12.24
C ARG A 139 29.51 -2.45 12.34
N PHE A 140 28.41 -2.92 12.93
CA PHE A 140 28.08 -4.34 12.96
C PHE A 140 27.98 -4.92 11.54
N CYS A 141 27.28 -4.24 10.62
CA CYS A 141 27.12 -4.70 9.24
C CYS A 141 28.44 -4.72 8.45
N ARG A 142 29.40 -3.85 8.78
CA ARG A 142 30.71 -3.79 8.10
C ARG A 142 31.54 -5.07 8.29
N GLU A 143 31.36 -5.76 9.41
CA GLU A 143 32.09 -7.00 9.72
C GLU A 143 31.50 -8.23 9.00
N LEU A 144 30.33 -8.08 8.36
CA LEU A 144 29.63 -9.12 7.63
C LEU A 144 30.15 -9.22 6.19
N LYS A 145 30.30 -10.44 5.67
CA LYS A 145 31.08 -10.70 4.44
C LYS A 145 30.25 -11.05 3.21
N ASN A 146 29.05 -11.56 3.43
CA ASN A 146 28.23 -12.14 2.38
C ASN A 146 27.10 -11.21 1.96
N ILE A 147 26.68 -10.25 2.80
CA ILE A 147 25.67 -9.27 2.44
C ILE A 147 26.27 -7.93 1.97
N ARG A 148 25.46 -7.13 1.29
CA ARG A 148 25.83 -5.76 0.89
C ARG A 148 24.80 -4.75 1.38
N ILE A 149 25.22 -3.79 2.18
CA ILE A 149 24.41 -2.63 2.51
C ILE A 149 24.42 -1.68 1.31
N ILE A 150 23.24 -1.38 0.76
CA ILE A 150 23.08 -0.57 -0.45
C ILE A 150 22.32 0.73 -0.22
N GLY A 151 21.72 0.90 0.95
CA GLY A 151 20.80 2.01 1.16
C GLY A 151 20.37 2.20 2.60
N LEU A 152 19.80 3.38 2.83
CA LEU A 152 19.09 3.76 4.03
C LEU A 152 17.69 4.21 3.62
N GLY A 153 16.66 3.77 4.35
CA GLY A 153 15.29 4.19 4.10
C GLY A 153 14.53 4.48 5.38
N ALA A 154 13.51 5.32 5.27
CA ALA A 154 12.53 5.53 6.34
C ALA A 154 11.12 5.24 5.82
N ASN A 155 10.18 4.90 6.70
CA ASN A 155 8.78 4.81 6.37
C ASN A 155 7.97 5.83 7.17
N PHE A 156 6.93 6.39 6.53
CA PHE A 156 6.09 7.43 7.12
C PHE A 156 4.61 7.07 6.98
N SER A 157 3.78 7.62 7.85
CA SER A 157 2.32 7.67 7.74
C SER A 157 1.62 6.30 7.68
N CYS A 158 2.28 5.22 8.13
CA CYS A 158 1.72 3.88 8.06
C CYS A 158 1.22 3.38 9.41
N PHE A 159 1.92 3.68 10.50
CA PHE A 159 1.51 3.27 11.84
C PHE A 159 1.04 4.46 12.67
N ALA A 160 1.96 5.36 13.04
CA ALA A 160 1.66 6.50 13.90
C ALA A 160 1.14 7.73 13.12
N GLY A 161 1.09 7.69 11.79
CA GLY A 161 0.62 8.81 10.98
C GLY A 161 1.64 9.94 10.85
N VAL A 162 2.90 9.72 11.24
CA VAL A 162 3.95 10.74 11.14
C VAL A 162 4.23 11.04 9.67
N LYS A 163 4.21 12.33 9.32
CA LYS A 163 4.37 12.80 7.95
C LYS A 163 5.86 12.92 7.58
N PRO A 164 6.23 12.70 6.31
CA PRO A 164 7.53 13.14 5.83
C PRO A 164 7.56 14.68 5.80
N THR A 165 8.61 15.27 6.34
CA THR A 165 8.90 16.71 6.23
C THR A 165 10.28 16.92 5.63
N PRO A 166 10.56 18.08 5.00
CA PRO A 166 11.90 18.39 4.51
C PRO A 166 12.98 18.20 5.58
N GLU A 167 12.71 18.56 6.84
CA GLU A 167 13.64 18.40 7.96
C GLU A 167 13.97 16.92 8.22
N LYS A 168 12.95 16.05 8.33
CA LYS A 168 13.15 14.60 8.54
C LYS A 168 13.87 13.95 7.37
N LEU A 169 13.55 14.36 6.14
CA LEU A 169 14.20 13.83 4.95
C LEU A 169 15.65 14.34 4.80
N ASN A 170 15.95 15.57 5.23
CA ASN A 170 17.33 16.05 5.36
C ASN A 170 18.10 15.27 6.43
N THR A 171 17.49 14.95 7.57
CA THR A 171 18.08 14.06 8.57
C THR A 171 18.44 12.70 7.96
N LEU A 172 17.52 12.08 7.21
CA LEU A 172 17.77 10.82 6.51
C LEU A 172 18.97 10.94 5.54
N ALA A 173 19.03 12.00 4.75
CA ALA A 173 20.12 12.24 3.80
C ALA A 173 21.48 12.45 4.50
N ASN A 174 21.50 13.21 5.60
CA ASN A 174 22.72 13.43 6.38
C ASN A 174 23.23 12.12 7.00
N ILE A 175 22.35 11.31 7.57
CA ILE A 175 22.70 9.99 8.12
C ILE A 175 23.23 9.07 7.01
N ALA A 176 22.61 9.08 5.83
CA ALA A 176 23.11 8.32 4.69
C ALA A 176 24.54 8.72 4.27
N ALA A 177 24.89 10.01 4.36
CA ALA A 177 26.26 10.47 4.12
C ALA A 177 27.25 9.93 5.15
N PHE A 178 26.89 9.92 6.44
CA PHE A 178 27.71 9.31 7.49
C PHE A 178 27.86 7.80 7.31
N LEU A 179 26.79 7.10 6.92
CA LEU A 179 26.82 5.67 6.66
C LEU A 179 27.76 5.28 5.54
N LYS A 180 27.86 6.11 4.49
CA LYS A 180 28.81 5.90 3.40
C LYS A 180 30.25 5.84 3.91
N GLU A 181 30.62 6.75 4.80
CA GLU A 181 31.97 6.80 5.38
C GLU A 181 32.20 5.63 6.34
N GLU A 182 31.24 5.33 7.22
CA GLU A 182 31.38 4.24 8.21
C GLU A 182 31.45 2.85 7.57
N LEU A 183 30.65 2.60 6.53
CA LEU A 183 30.64 1.34 5.79
C LEU A 183 31.73 1.24 4.72
N GLN A 184 32.41 2.35 4.41
CA GLN A 184 33.39 2.45 3.32
C GLN A 184 32.85 1.90 1.97
N SER A 185 31.55 2.09 1.75
CA SER A 185 30.79 1.53 0.63
C SER A 185 29.76 2.55 0.13
N PRO A 186 29.47 2.60 -1.18
CA PRO A 186 28.47 3.52 -1.70
C PRO A 186 27.07 3.22 -1.15
N ILE A 187 26.37 4.26 -0.74
CA ILE A 187 24.94 4.25 -0.44
C ILE A 187 24.19 4.59 -1.73
N GLU A 188 23.68 3.57 -2.40
CA GLU A 188 22.95 3.70 -3.67
C GLU A 188 21.58 4.34 -3.46
N TYR A 189 20.88 3.96 -2.39
CA TYR A 189 19.52 4.43 -2.09
C TYR A 189 19.43 5.19 -0.78
N VAL A 190 19.00 6.44 -0.86
CA VAL A 190 18.45 7.23 0.25
C VAL A 190 16.95 7.33 0.04
N SER A 191 16.24 6.39 0.65
CA SER A 191 14.83 6.14 0.35
C SER A 191 13.88 6.92 1.25
N GLY A 192 13.39 8.04 0.73
CA GLY A 192 12.59 9.03 1.47
C GLY A 192 11.14 8.65 1.75
N GLY A 193 10.76 7.38 1.64
CA GLY A 193 9.45 6.91 2.08
C GLY A 193 8.57 6.32 0.98
N ASN A 194 7.28 6.61 1.11
CA ASN A 194 6.20 5.98 0.35
C ASN A 194 5.30 7.02 -0.32
N SER A 195 4.06 6.67 -0.68
CA SER A 195 3.11 7.60 -1.32
C SER A 195 2.83 8.87 -0.48
N SER A 196 3.09 8.86 0.84
CA SER A 196 3.05 10.06 1.69
C SER A 196 4.10 11.11 1.35
N SER A 197 5.17 10.75 0.62
CA SER A 197 6.22 11.68 0.18
C SER A 197 5.93 12.32 -1.18
N LEU A 198 4.90 11.85 -1.91
CA LEU A 198 4.51 12.40 -3.21
C LEU A 198 4.14 13.89 -3.16
N PRO A 199 3.46 14.42 -2.13
CA PRO A 199 3.20 15.86 -2.04
C PRO A 199 4.47 16.72 -2.12
N LEU A 200 5.56 16.28 -1.47
CA LEU A 200 6.86 16.98 -1.53
C LEU A 200 7.51 16.86 -2.90
N LEU A 201 7.40 15.70 -3.55
CA LEU A 201 7.89 15.52 -4.93
C LEU A 201 7.12 16.43 -5.91
N TYR A 202 5.79 16.47 -5.81
CA TYR A 202 4.94 17.25 -6.71
C TYR A 202 5.06 18.76 -6.50
N SER A 203 5.35 19.21 -5.27
CA SER A 203 5.59 20.62 -4.97
C SER A 203 7.05 21.07 -5.21
N GLY A 204 7.95 20.15 -5.57
CA GLY A 204 9.39 20.45 -5.71
C GLY A 204 10.12 20.68 -4.38
N ALA A 205 9.52 20.29 -3.25
CA ALA A 205 10.08 20.44 -1.90
C ALA A 205 10.79 19.17 -1.38
N LEU A 206 10.92 18.13 -2.20
CA LEU A 206 11.67 16.92 -1.83
C LEU A 206 13.18 17.27 -1.74
N PRO A 207 13.86 17.03 -0.61
CA PRO A 207 15.27 17.35 -0.49
C PRO A 207 16.15 16.59 -1.49
N SER A 208 17.16 17.26 -2.03
CA SER A 208 18.06 16.71 -3.07
C SER A 208 18.87 15.50 -2.63
N GLY A 209 19.05 15.30 -1.32
CA GLY A 209 19.69 14.10 -0.78
C GLY A 209 18.83 12.84 -0.86
N ILE A 210 17.53 12.96 -1.16
CA ILE A 210 16.62 11.83 -1.38
C ILE A 210 16.66 11.45 -2.85
N ASN A 211 17.14 10.25 -3.14
CA ASN A 211 17.28 9.75 -4.51
C ASN A 211 16.42 8.51 -4.81
N HIS A 212 15.59 8.07 -3.86
CA HIS A 212 14.79 6.86 -4.01
C HIS A 212 13.43 6.96 -3.31
N LEU A 213 12.36 6.46 -3.93
CA LEU A 213 11.01 6.38 -3.34
C LEU A 213 10.35 5.02 -3.63
N ARG A 214 9.52 4.55 -2.68
CA ARG A 214 8.78 3.28 -2.78
C ARG A 214 7.28 3.53 -2.82
N ILE A 215 6.72 3.70 -4.01
CA ILE A 215 5.34 4.20 -4.17
C ILE A 215 4.40 3.05 -4.50
N GLY A 216 3.25 2.98 -3.83
CA GLY A 216 2.23 1.95 -4.08
C GLY A 216 0.85 2.56 -4.25
N GLU A 217 0.33 3.19 -3.19
CA GLU A 217 -0.99 3.84 -3.22
C GLU A 217 -1.13 4.88 -4.33
N GLY A 218 -0.09 5.68 -4.61
CA GLY A 218 -0.13 6.63 -5.73
C GLY A 218 -0.26 5.94 -7.08
N ILE A 219 0.40 4.80 -7.28
CA ILE A 219 0.30 4.02 -8.52
C ILE A 219 -1.10 3.40 -8.65
N LEU A 220 -1.55 2.72 -7.60
CA LEU A 220 -2.77 1.90 -7.64
C LEU A 220 -4.06 2.74 -7.54
N LEU A 221 -4.05 3.82 -6.75
CA LEU A 221 -5.25 4.61 -6.42
C LEU A 221 -5.12 6.09 -6.80
N GLY A 222 -4.04 6.48 -7.49
CA GLY A 222 -3.86 7.83 -8.02
C GLY A 222 -3.76 8.93 -6.96
N ARG A 223 -3.49 8.58 -5.71
CA ARG A 223 -3.60 9.52 -4.58
C ARG A 223 -2.44 9.43 -3.60
N GLU A 224 -2.29 10.49 -2.82
CA GLU A 224 -1.35 10.55 -1.70
C GLU A 224 -1.97 10.02 -0.39
N THR A 225 -1.12 9.55 0.53
CA THR A 225 -1.55 8.82 1.74
C THR A 225 -2.02 9.72 2.89
N LEU A 226 -1.60 10.99 2.94
CA LEU A 226 -1.82 11.87 4.10
C LEU A 226 -3.27 12.36 4.21
N THR A 227 -3.88 12.68 3.07
CA THR A 227 -5.24 13.23 3.00
C THR A 227 -6.15 12.48 2.02
N GLY A 228 -5.62 11.49 1.29
CA GLY A 228 -6.36 10.73 0.29
C GLY A 228 -6.69 11.54 -0.98
N ARG A 229 -6.00 12.67 -1.21
CA ARG A 229 -6.24 13.51 -2.38
C ARG A 229 -5.67 12.88 -3.65
N ILE A 230 -6.47 12.86 -4.70
CA ILE A 230 -5.98 12.49 -6.04
C ILE A 230 -4.91 13.51 -6.45
N LEU A 231 -3.76 13.01 -6.89
CA LEU A 231 -2.67 13.85 -7.39
C LEU A 231 -2.93 14.28 -8.83
N PRO A 232 -2.34 15.40 -9.28
CA PRO A 232 -2.44 15.83 -10.68
C PRO A 232 -2.06 14.70 -11.65
N ASP A 233 -2.80 14.61 -12.74
CA ASP A 233 -2.59 13.68 -13.85
C ASP A 233 -2.71 12.18 -13.50
N LEU A 234 -3.27 11.84 -12.33
CA LEU A 234 -3.52 10.46 -11.93
C LEU A 234 -5.02 10.13 -11.89
N TYR A 235 -5.34 8.88 -12.20
CA TYR A 235 -6.68 8.31 -12.10
C TYR A 235 -6.93 7.73 -10.70
N GLY A 236 -7.99 8.22 -10.04
CA GLY A 236 -8.45 7.73 -8.73
C GLY A 236 -9.42 6.54 -8.79
N ASP A 237 -9.85 6.14 -9.99
CA ASP A 237 -10.92 5.16 -10.24
C ASP A 237 -10.41 3.95 -11.05
N ALA A 238 -9.13 3.63 -10.92
CA ALA A 238 -8.54 2.42 -11.49
C ALA A 238 -9.15 1.13 -10.91
N PHE A 239 -9.68 1.22 -9.69
CA PHE A 239 -10.38 0.12 -9.01
C PHE A 239 -11.80 0.57 -8.67
N VAL A 240 -12.80 -0.21 -9.11
CA VAL A 240 -14.22 0.04 -8.80
C VAL A 240 -14.87 -1.27 -8.36
N VAL A 241 -15.46 -1.27 -7.17
CA VAL A 241 -16.21 -2.41 -6.64
C VAL A 241 -17.66 -2.30 -7.07
N GLU A 242 -18.29 -3.41 -7.39
CA GLU A 242 -19.71 -3.51 -7.66
C GLU A 242 -20.32 -4.62 -6.81
N ALA A 243 -21.41 -4.30 -6.12
CA ALA A 243 -22.17 -5.23 -5.27
C ALA A 243 -23.65 -5.22 -5.66
N GLU A 244 -24.31 -6.37 -5.57
CA GLU A 244 -25.69 -6.59 -5.99
C GLU A 244 -26.69 -6.18 -4.91
N THR A 245 -27.73 -5.45 -5.30
CA THR A 245 -28.88 -5.15 -4.44
C THR A 245 -29.70 -6.42 -4.16
N LEU A 246 -29.64 -6.92 -2.93
CA LEU A 246 -30.40 -8.08 -2.46
C LEU A 246 -31.76 -7.70 -1.89
N GLN A 247 -31.84 -6.53 -1.26
CA GLN A 247 -33.06 -6.01 -0.65
C GLN A 247 -33.11 -4.50 -0.82
N CYS A 248 -34.32 -3.97 -1.06
CA CYS A 248 -34.62 -2.54 -0.96
C CYS A 248 -36.00 -2.37 -0.32
N ARG A 249 -36.04 -1.81 0.89
CA ARG A 249 -37.26 -1.63 1.70
C ARG A 249 -37.25 -0.29 2.38
N TRP A 250 -38.43 0.33 2.48
CA TRP A 250 -38.59 1.53 3.28
C TRP A 250 -38.39 1.16 4.76
N LYS A 251 -37.61 1.95 5.50
CA LYS A 251 -37.46 1.82 6.95
C LYS A 251 -37.44 3.21 7.62
N PRO A 252 -37.83 3.29 8.90
CA PRO A 252 -37.64 4.48 9.71
C PRO A 252 -36.16 4.92 9.80
N ALA A 253 -35.95 6.19 10.12
CA ALA A 253 -34.67 6.81 10.41
C ALA A 253 -33.91 6.11 11.53
N THR A 254 -34.60 5.84 12.64
CA THR A 254 -34.02 5.35 13.88
C THR A 254 -34.22 3.85 14.05
N ALA A 255 -33.28 3.22 14.75
CA ALA A 255 -33.46 1.87 15.25
C ALA A 255 -34.33 1.91 16.53
N ASP A 256 -35.20 0.92 16.69
CA ASP A 256 -36.02 0.76 17.89
C ASP A 256 -35.36 -0.23 18.88
N GLY A 257 -35.51 0.01 20.18
CA GLY A 257 -35.05 -0.88 21.25
C GLY A 257 -33.72 -0.47 21.92
N GLU A 258 -33.29 -1.27 22.89
CA GLU A 258 -32.02 -1.06 23.61
C GLU A 258 -30.82 -1.45 22.74
N ILE A 259 -29.84 -0.54 22.64
CA ILE A 259 -28.65 -0.74 21.79
C ILE A 259 -27.54 -1.45 22.57
N GLY A 260 -27.28 -2.71 22.21
CA GLY A 260 -26.16 -3.51 22.69
C GLY A 260 -24.93 -3.49 21.78
N TRP A 261 -24.11 -4.53 21.89
CA TRP A 261 -22.93 -4.76 21.06
C TRP A 261 -23.29 -5.42 19.73
N ASP A 262 -22.60 -5.05 18.65
CA ASP A 262 -22.69 -5.71 17.35
C ASP A 262 -21.85 -7.01 17.31
N ALA A 263 -21.92 -7.74 16.19
CA ALA A 263 -21.19 -8.99 15.97
C ALA A 263 -19.65 -8.85 16.00
N PHE A 264 -19.13 -7.62 16.04
CA PHE A 264 -17.70 -7.31 16.09
C PHE A 264 -17.30 -6.70 17.45
N GLY A 265 -18.17 -6.74 18.45
CA GLY A 265 -17.91 -6.20 19.78
C GLY A 265 -17.82 -4.67 19.80
N ARG A 266 -18.49 -3.99 18.86
CA ARG A 266 -18.60 -2.53 18.83
C ARG A 266 -19.99 -2.10 19.27
N LYS A 267 -20.10 -0.93 19.91
CA LYS A 267 -21.40 -0.28 20.04
C LYS A 267 -21.67 0.48 18.74
N PRO A 268 -22.69 0.11 17.95
CA PRO A 268 -22.88 0.70 16.63
C PRO A 268 -23.34 2.15 16.75
N GLU A 269 -22.65 3.04 16.05
CA GLU A 269 -23.10 4.40 15.78
C GLU A 269 -23.72 4.42 14.39
N ILE A 270 -25.05 4.54 14.32
CA ILE A 270 -25.75 4.61 13.05
C ILE A 270 -25.80 6.08 12.63
N PRO A 271 -25.33 6.43 11.40
CA PRO A 271 -25.40 7.80 10.93
C PRO A 271 -26.84 8.33 10.92
N GLU A 272 -27.04 9.56 11.35
CA GLU A 272 -28.34 10.23 11.24
C GLU A 272 -28.77 10.36 9.77
N ILE A 273 -29.94 9.82 9.46
CA ILE A 273 -30.53 9.75 8.13
C ILE A 273 -32.04 9.91 8.23
N PRO A 274 -32.72 10.41 7.18
CA PRO A 274 -34.17 10.43 7.16
C PRO A 274 -34.75 9.02 6.99
N ASP A 275 -36.05 8.94 7.23
CA ASP A 275 -36.88 7.86 6.71
C ASP A 275 -36.66 7.67 5.21
N GLY A 276 -36.62 6.43 4.76
CA GLY A 276 -36.40 6.16 3.34
C GLY A 276 -36.03 4.73 3.06
N TYR A 277 -35.47 4.49 1.88
CA TYR A 277 -35.11 3.13 1.48
C TYR A 277 -33.79 2.71 2.12
N ARG A 278 -33.80 1.53 2.73
CA ARG A 278 -32.63 0.79 3.16
C ARG A 278 -32.35 -0.33 2.18
N ILE A 279 -31.10 -0.41 1.77
CA ILE A 279 -30.63 -1.37 0.79
C ILE A 279 -29.64 -2.31 1.47
N LEU A 280 -29.78 -3.60 1.19
CA LEU A 280 -28.75 -4.59 1.52
C LEU A 280 -28.07 -5.01 0.23
N VAL A 281 -26.74 -4.98 0.21
CA VAL A 281 -25.94 -5.54 -0.89
C VAL A 281 -25.08 -6.72 -0.43
N ASN A 282 -24.72 -7.61 -1.36
CA ASN A 282 -23.91 -8.81 -1.12
C ASN A 282 -22.40 -8.52 -0.97
N LEU A 283 -22.06 -7.58 -0.09
CA LEU A 283 -20.69 -7.22 0.26
C LEU A 283 -20.68 -6.86 1.74
N GLY A 284 -19.81 -7.43 2.55
CA GLY A 284 -19.76 -7.14 3.99
C GLY A 284 -18.35 -6.97 4.56
N GLN A 285 -18.25 -6.89 5.89
CA GLN A 285 -16.97 -6.75 6.61
C GLN A 285 -15.99 -7.89 6.34
N GLN A 286 -16.49 -9.09 5.96
CA GLN A 286 -15.65 -10.22 5.58
C GLN A 286 -14.93 -9.99 4.25
N ASP A 287 -15.52 -9.20 3.35
CA ASP A 287 -14.95 -8.88 2.04
C ASP A 287 -14.06 -7.65 2.09
N CYS A 288 -14.53 -6.61 2.78
CA CYS A 288 -13.90 -5.30 2.80
C CYS A 288 -14.27 -4.53 4.07
N PRO A 289 -13.34 -3.79 4.68
CA PRO A 289 -13.68 -2.81 5.69
C PRO A 289 -14.63 -1.76 5.11
N LEU A 290 -15.82 -1.65 5.69
CA LEU A 290 -16.88 -0.78 5.15
C LEU A 290 -16.50 0.71 5.13
N PRO A 291 -15.78 1.27 6.13
CA PRO A 291 -15.25 2.63 6.04
C PRO A 291 -14.24 2.84 4.90
N GLY A 292 -13.76 1.74 4.32
CA GLY A 292 -12.89 1.75 3.16
C GLY A 292 -13.60 1.93 1.82
N LEU A 293 -14.91 2.13 1.80
CA LEU A 293 -15.70 2.28 0.58
C LEU A 293 -16.36 3.66 0.51
N THR A 294 -16.45 4.20 -0.70
CA THR A 294 -17.20 5.42 -1.00
C THR A 294 -18.14 5.14 -2.17
N SER A 295 -19.42 5.44 -2.01
CA SER A 295 -20.40 5.28 -3.10
C SER A 295 -20.05 6.19 -4.27
N LEU A 296 -20.14 5.66 -5.50
CA LEU A 296 -20.07 6.47 -6.71
C LEU A 296 -21.38 7.22 -7.00
N ASP A 297 -22.48 6.80 -6.37
CA ASP A 297 -23.75 7.52 -6.40
C ASP A 297 -23.85 8.39 -5.14
N PRO A 298 -23.85 9.73 -5.27
CA PRO A 298 -23.91 10.64 -4.13
C PRO A 298 -25.26 10.61 -3.40
N GLU A 299 -26.33 10.08 -4.01
CA GLU A 299 -27.62 9.88 -3.34
C GLU A 299 -27.63 8.63 -2.46
N ILE A 300 -26.62 7.75 -2.57
CA ILE A 300 -26.49 6.51 -1.80
C ILE A 300 -25.47 6.68 -0.69
N ARG A 301 -25.94 6.58 0.57
CA ARG A 301 -25.10 6.70 1.77
C ARG A 301 -24.82 5.33 2.37
N ILE A 302 -23.55 5.05 2.67
CA ILE A 302 -23.15 3.87 3.46
C ILE A 302 -23.48 4.13 4.93
N LEU A 303 -24.21 3.19 5.56
CA LEU A 303 -24.57 3.26 6.98
C LEU A 303 -23.70 2.38 7.87
N GLY A 304 -23.15 1.31 7.30
CA GLY A 304 -22.46 0.26 8.04
C GLY A 304 -22.84 -1.11 7.49
N GLY A 305 -22.73 -2.15 8.31
CA GLY A 305 -23.03 -3.51 7.86
C GLY A 305 -22.56 -4.61 8.81
N SER A 306 -22.89 -5.84 8.43
CA SER A 306 -22.51 -7.08 9.14
C SER A 306 -21.31 -7.75 8.45
N SER A 307 -21.06 -9.03 8.77
CA SER A 307 -20.09 -9.88 8.07
C SER A 307 -20.34 -9.93 6.56
N ASP A 308 -21.60 -10.08 6.15
CA ASP A 308 -21.99 -10.43 4.77
C ASP A 308 -22.84 -9.37 4.06
N TYR A 309 -23.26 -8.33 4.77
CA TYR A 309 -24.09 -7.26 4.19
C TYR A 309 -23.57 -5.88 4.47
N LEU A 310 -23.63 -5.03 3.45
CA LEU A 310 -23.44 -3.59 3.50
C LEU A 310 -24.82 -2.97 3.43
N VAL A 311 -25.10 -2.13 4.43
CA VAL A 311 -26.38 -1.44 4.59
C VAL A 311 -26.23 -0.02 4.06
N LEU A 312 -27.09 0.34 3.11
CA LEU A 312 -27.10 1.65 2.48
C LEU A 312 -28.44 2.35 2.72
N ALA A 313 -28.43 3.68 2.68
CA ALA A 313 -29.62 4.52 2.56
C ALA A 313 -29.70 5.14 1.16
N ALA A 314 -30.91 5.21 0.61
CA ALA A 314 -31.19 5.89 -0.65
C ALA A 314 -32.55 6.60 -0.60
N PRO A 315 -32.74 7.70 -1.35
CA PRO A 315 -34.01 8.42 -1.40
C PRO A 315 -35.08 7.69 -2.22
N LYS A 316 -34.67 6.78 -3.12
CA LYS A 316 -35.55 6.09 -4.07
C LYS A 316 -35.40 4.59 -3.97
N LYS A 317 -36.46 3.88 -4.33
CA LYS A 317 -36.47 2.42 -4.40
C LYS A 317 -35.57 1.96 -5.55
N LEU A 318 -34.62 1.09 -5.25
CA LEU A 318 -33.81 0.41 -6.26
C LEU A 318 -34.41 -0.94 -6.64
N LYS A 319 -34.15 -1.36 -7.88
CA LYS A 319 -34.52 -2.69 -8.37
C LYS A 319 -33.58 -3.75 -7.75
N ILE A 320 -34.14 -4.87 -7.33
CA ILE A 320 -33.35 -6.04 -6.88
C ILE A 320 -32.51 -6.55 -8.06
N GLY A 321 -31.27 -6.94 -7.78
CA GLY A 321 -30.29 -7.35 -8.79
C GLY A 321 -29.51 -6.20 -9.44
N THR A 322 -29.82 -4.93 -9.11
CA THR A 322 -29.03 -3.79 -9.59
C THR A 322 -27.67 -3.75 -8.88
N GLY A 323 -26.60 -3.57 -9.66
CA GLY A 323 -25.25 -3.32 -9.15
C GLY A 323 -25.07 -1.90 -8.64
N ILE A 324 -24.54 -1.76 -7.43
CA ILE A 324 -24.14 -0.49 -6.82
C ILE A 324 -22.62 -0.43 -6.79
N ARG A 325 -22.05 0.71 -7.20
CA ARG A 325 -20.61 0.86 -7.40
C ARG A 325 -19.96 1.73 -6.35
N PHE A 326 -18.74 1.34 -5.94
CA PHE A 326 -17.97 2.00 -4.90
C PHE A 326 -16.51 2.17 -5.31
N LEU A 327 -15.89 3.27 -4.87
CA LEU A 327 -14.45 3.46 -4.87
C LEU A 327 -13.87 2.93 -3.56
N PRO A 328 -12.89 2.02 -3.61
CA PRO A 328 -12.18 1.60 -2.42
C PRO A 328 -11.06 2.58 -2.05
N ASN A 329 -10.83 2.77 -0.75
CA ASN A 329 -9.58 3.31 -0.25
C ASN A 329 -8.49 2.21 -0.20
N TYR A 330 -7.30 2.51 0.35
CA TYR A 330 -6.18 1.57 0.33
C TYR A 330 -6.47 0.33 1.18
N TRP A 331 -7.11 0.53 2.33
CA TRP A 331 -7.53 -0.56 3.19
C TRP A 331 -8.60 -1.42 2.50
N GLY A 332 -9.58 -0.78 1.86
CA GLY A 332 -10.59 -1.48 1.07
C GLY A 332 -9.98 -2.28 -0.07
N LEU A 333 -9.11 -1.65 -0.88
CA LEU A 333 -8.43 -2.28 -2.01
C LEU A 333 -7.68 -3.54 -1.57
N LEU A 334 -6.90 -3.44 -0.49
CA LEU A 334 -6.13 -4.56 0.02
C LEU A 334 -7.05 -5.75 0.37
N SER A 335 -8.11 -5.51 1.13
CA SER A 335 -9.06 -6.56 1.52
C SER A 335 -9.76 -7.19 0.32
N LEU A 336 -10.26 -6.37 -0.61
CA LEU A 336 -10.94 -6.84 -1.82
C LEU A 336 -10.03 -7.69 -2.70
N MET A 337 -8.76 -7.29 -2.87
CA MET A 337 -7.79 -8.04 -3.67
C MET A 337 -7.41 -9.37 -3.01
N THR A 338 -7.47 -9.46 -1.68
CA THR A 338 -7.23 -10.69 -0.93
C THR A 338 -8.46 -11.59 -0.77
N SER A 339 -9.68 -11.05 -0.89
CA SER A 339 -10.91 -11.83 -0.70
C SER A 339 -11.07 -12.87 -1.81
N PRO A 340 -11.31 -14.15 -1.49
CA PRO A 340 -11.65 -15.17 -2.47
C PRO A 340 -13.10 -15.06 -2.95
N TYR A 341 -13.94 -14.27 -2.26
CA TYR A 341 -15.36 -14.11 -2.54
C TYR A 341 -15.67 -12.98 -3.52
N VAL A 342 -14.70 -12.09 -3.76
CA VAL A 342 -14.83 -10.97 -4.69
C VAL A 342 -14.17 -11.32 -6.02
N GLN A 343 -14.96 -11.34 -7.09
CA GLN A 343 -14.48 -11.63 -8.44
C GLN A 343 -13.59 -10.49 -8.96
N LYS A 344 -12.47 -10.81 -9.60
CA LYS A 344 -11.59 -9.82 -10.24
C LYS A 344 -11.91 -9.73 -11.74
N CYS A 345 -12.30 -8.55 -12.21
CA CYS A 345 -12.57 -8.27 -13.62
C CYS A 345 -11.57 -7.24 -14.14
N TYR A 346 -10.96 -7.48 -15.30
CA TYR A 346 -9.91 -6.63 -15.86
C TYR A 346 -10.46 -5.84 -17.05
N LEU A 347 -10.17 -4.54 -17.06
CA LEU A 347 -10.50 -3.61 -18.14
C LEU A 347 -9.18 -3.10 -18.73
N TYR A 348 -9.11 -3.01 -20.05
CA TYR A 348 -7.93 -2.57 -20.79
C TYR A 348 -8.22 -1.26 -21.50
#